data_AF-A0A4Q2X254-F1
#
_entry.id   AF-A0A4Q2X254-F1
#
_cell.length_a   1.000
_cell.length_b   1.000
_cell.length_c   1.000
_cell.angle_alpha   90.00
_cell.angle_beta   90.00
_cell.angle_gamma   90.00
#
_symmetry.space_group_name_H-M   'P 1'
#
loop_
_entity.id
_entity.type
_entity.pdbx_description
1 polymer ?
#
loop_
_entity_poly.entity_id
_entity_poly.type
_entity_poly.pdbx_seq_one_letter_code
_entity_poly.pdbx_strand_id
1 'polypeptide(L)'
;SSLIASDGTRMATMRCDFELLPKGQELHLSWASAVTPEMDGFYFGDQEEMGFGVRMATPLIEKNGGLITSSTGRTTAQATWGQPAGWCNYSGTIDSIRVGAKIIPDPANFRPSWWHNRDYGLFVANPFGRAAMKQGAESRIEVRKGESFRLRFAVILHTGKNPPNR
;
A
#
# COMPACT_ATOMS: atom_id res chain seq x y z
N SER A 1 2.18 -4.00 19.06
CA SER A 1 1.93 -2.64 19.59
C SER A 1 0.50 -2.55 20.10
N SER A 2 0.22 -1.57 20.97
CA SER A 2 -1.15 -1.27 21.43
C SER A 2 -1.67 -0.06 20.64
N LEU A 3 -2.93 -0.08 20.23
CA LEU A 3 -3.64 1.06 19.66
C LEU A 3 -4.42 1.73 20.77
N ILE A 4 -4.08 2.99 21.06
CA ILE A 4 -4.62 3.78 22.17
C ILE A 4 -5.34 4.99 21.60
N ALA A 5 -6.56 5.24 22.06
CA ALA A 5 -7.34 6.43 21.72
C ALA A 5 -6.72 7.69 22.36
N SER A 6 -7.17 8.88 21.92
CA SER A 6 -6.67 10.16 22.44
C SER A 6 -6.93 10.36 23.94
N ASP A 7 -7.94 9.68 24.49
CA ASP A 7 -8.29 9.71 25.92
C ASP A 7 -7.52 8.66 26.76
N GLY A 8 -6.59 7.91 26.15
CA GLY A 8 -5.82 6.86 26.81
C GLY A 8 -6.49 5.49 26.82
N THR A 9 -7.71 5.35 26.30
CA THR A 9 -8.41 4.07 26.21
C THR A 9 -7.69 3.13 25.26
N ARG A 10 -7.40 1.91 25.70
CA ARG A 10 -6.86 0.86 24.84
C ARG A 10 -7.94 0.31 23.93
N MET A 11 -7.77 0.50 22.63
CA MET A 11 -8.75 0.11 21.61
C MET A 11 -8.50 -1.30 21.08
N ALA A 12 -7.23 -1.61 20.79
CA ALA A 12 -6.84 -2.84 20.12
C ALA A 12 -5.37 -3.15 20.34
N THR A 13 -4.97 -4.38 20.03
CA THR A 13 -3.56 -4.73 19.77
C THR A 13 -3.32 -4.88 18.29
N MET A 14 -2.11 -4.54 17.86
CA MET A 14 -1.63 -4.73 16.49
C MET A 14 -0.34 -5.54 16.51
N ARG A 15 -0.32 -6.64 15.76
CA ARG A 15 0.89 -7.39 15.43
C ARG A 15 1.28 -7.07 14.00
N CYS A 16 2.58 -6.90 13.77
CA CYS A 16 3.16 -6.81 12.43
C CYS A 16 4.27 -7.85 12.34
N ASP A 17 4.25 -8.62 11.26
CA ASP A 17 5.30 -9.54 10.89
C ASP A 17 5.89 -9.06 9.56
N PHE A 18 7.22 -8.98 9.51
CA PHE A 18 7.96 -8.57 8.32
C PHE A 18 8.91 -9.69 7.92
N GLU A 19 8.97 -9.97 6.63
CA GLU A 19 9.94 -10.91 6.06
C GLU A 19 10.70 -10.20 4.94
N LEU A 20 12.03 -10.32 4.98
CA LEU A 20 12.91 -9.80 3.94
C LEU A 20 13.59 -10.96 3.23
N LEU A 21 13.39 -11.06 1.94
CA LEU A 21 13.96 -12.09 1.09
C LEU A 21 14.72 -11.46 -0.08
N PRO A 22 16.06 -11.45 -0.06
CA PRO A 22 16.86 -11.09 -1.21
C PRO A 22 16.69 -12.12 -2.34
N LYS A 23 16.46 -11.66 -3.56
CA LYS A 23 16.30 -12.51 -4.74
C LYS A 23 16.98 -11.87 -5.96
N GLY A 24 18.25 -12.20 -6.17
CA GLY A 24 19.03 -11.64 -7.27
C GLY A 24 19.15 -10.12 -7.14
N GLN A 25 18.57 -9.37 -8.08
CA GLN A 25 18.55 -7.91 -8.10
C GLN A 25 17.31 -7.29 -7.41
N GLU A 26 16.56 -8.11 -6.67
CA GLU A 26 15.37 -7.70 -5.96
C GLU A 26 15.51 -7.93 -4.45
N LEU A 27 14.85 -7.09 -3.66
CA LEU A 27 14.58 -7.33 -2.25
C LEU A 27 13.06 -7.40 -2.08
N HIS A 28 12.57 -8.55 -1.67
CA HIS A 28 11.16 -8.79 -1.42
C HIS A 28 10.90 -8.57 0.06
N LEU A 29 10.09 -7.58 0.39
CA LEU A 29 9.58 -7.34 1.73
C LEU A 29 8.12 -7.80 1.78
N SER A 30 7.78 -8.75 2.65
CA SER A 30 6.38 -9.00 3.00
C SER A 30 6.06 -8.29 4.31
N TRP A 31 4.86 -7.71 4.40
CA TRP A 31 4.29 -7.18 5.63
C TRP A 31 2.93 -7.82 5.84
N ALA A 32 2.81 -8.57 6.93
CA ALA A 32 1.52 -9.05 7.42
C ALA A 32 1.19 -8.30 8.71
N SER A 33 -0.04 -7.82 8.83
CA SER A 33 -0.55 -7.21 10.05
C SER A 33 -1.81 -7.89 10.53
N ALA A 34 -2.00 -7.90 11.85
CA ALA A 34 -3.19 -8.39 12.51
C ALA A 34 -3.60 -7.39 13.59
N VAL A 35 -4.81 -6.86 13.49
CA VAL A 35 -5.40 -5.96 14.49
C VAL A 35 -6.51 -6.70 15.22
N THR A 36 -6.44 -6.72 16.54
CA THR A 36 -7.42 -7.39 17.41
C THR A 36 -8.00 -6.39 18.40
N PRO A 37 -9.28 -6.00 18.23
CA PRO A 37 -9.93 -5.07 19.14
C PRO A 37 -10.11 -5.64 20.55
N GLU A 38 -9.98 -4.78 21.55
CA GLU A 38 -10.18 -5.08 22.96
C GLU A 38 -11.45 -4.41 23.54
N MET A 39 -12.15 -3.67 22.69
CA MET A 39 -13.42 -3.00 22.97
C MET A 39 -14.44 -3.29 21.88
N ASP A 40 -15.71 -3.06 22.20
CA ASP A 40 -16.79 -3.08 21.23
C ASP A 40 -16.82 -1.78 20.40
N GLY A 41 -17.51 -1.83 19.25
CA GLY A 41 -17.65 -0.67 18.37
C GLY A 41 -16.39 -0.27 17.61
N PHE A 42 -15.36 -1.12 17.56
CA PHE A 42 -14.15 -0.88 16.78
C PHE A 42 -14.43 -1.04 15.27
N TYR A 43 -13.94 -0.09 14.47
CA TYR A 43 -14.03 -0.16 13.02
C TYR A 43 -12.86 0.57 12.33
N PHE A 44 -12.56 0.15 11.10
CA PHE A 44 -11.76 0.95 10.17
C PHE A 44 -12.69 1.79 9.29
N GLY A 45 -12.49 3.10 9.29
CA GLY A 45 -13.28 4.06 8.51
C GLY A 45 -12.74 4.33 7.11
N ASP A 46 -13.45 5.17 6.37
CA ASP A 46 -13.05 5.66 5.05
C ASP A 46 -11.96 6.72 5.19
N GLN A 47 -10.73 6.36 4.84
CA GLN A 47 -9.57 7.24 5.00
C GLN A 47 -8.70 7.18 3.75
N GLU A 48 -8.20 8.34 3.31
CA GLU A 48 -7.36 8.44 2.10
C GLU A 48 -5.98 7.80 2.29
N GLU A 49 -5.46 7.84 3.51
CA GLU A 49 -4.09 7.44 3.87
C GLU A 49 -4.05 6.16 4.72
N MET A 50 -4.74 5.10 4.27
CA MET A 50 -4.74 3.79 4.93
C MET A 50 -4.20 2.67 4.03
N GLY A 51 -3.72 1.58 4.65
CA GLY A 51 -3.13 0.44 3.97
C GLY A 51 -1.60 0.48 4.00
N PHE A 52 -0.96 0.18 2.87
CA PHE A 52 0.50 0.15 2.78
C PHE A 52 1.02 1.18 1.77
N GLY A 53 1.88 2.09 2.23
CA GLY A 53 2.42 3.18 1.44
C GLY A 53 3.95 3.16 1.35
N VAL A 54 4.47 3.60 0.22
CA VAL A 54 5.90 3.84 0.02
C VAL A 54 6.11 5.30 -0.38
N ARG A 55 7.18 5.89 0.18
CA ARG A 55 7.70 7.19 -0.25
C ARG A 55 8.94 6.96 -1.10
N MET A 56 8.88 7.39 -2.35
CA MET A 56 10.00 7.31 -3.28
C MET A 56 11.05 8.39 -3.00
N ALA A 57 12.31 8.05 -3.25
CA ALA A 57 13.39 9.03 -3.27
C ALA A 57 13.16 10.05 -4.39
N THR A 58 13.54 11.32 -4.14
CA THR A 58 13.29 12.46 -5.05
C THR A 58 13.68 12.20 -6.51
N PRO A 59 14.81 11.57 -6.86
CA PRO A 59 15.15 11.30 -8.27
C PRO A 59 14.19 10.34 -8.98
N LEU A 60 13.41 9.55 -8.24
CA LEU A 60 12.53 8.51 -8.79
C LEU A 60 11.07 8.94 -8.96
N ILE A 61 10.73 10.16 -8.51
CA ILE A 61 9.35 10.65 -8.58
C ILE A 61 9.01 11.11 -10.00
N GLU A 62 7.73 11.08 -10.35
CA GLU A 62 7.20 11.41 -11.68
C GLU A 62 7.51 12.85 -12.07
N LYS A 63 7.45 13.78 -11.11
CA LYS A 63 7.91 15.17 -11.33
C LYS A 63 9.36 15.28 -11.81
N ASN A 64 10.18 14.27 -11.54
CA ASN A 64 11.60 14.20 -11.92
C ASN A 64 11.86 13.11 -12.98
N GLY A 65 10.84 12.70 -13.73
CA GLY A 65 10.98 11.72 -14.82
C GLY A 65 10.78 10.26 -14.40
N GLY A 66 10.39 10.01 -13.15
CA GLY A 66 9.88 8.71 -12.73
C GLY A 66 8.56 8.34 -13.41
N LEU A 67 8.15 7.08 -13.25
CA LEU A 67 6.92 6.57 -13.84
C LEU A 67 6.23 5.59 -12.89
N ILE A 68 4.94 5.84 -12.69
CA ILE A 68 4.02 4.87 -12.10
C ILE A 68 3.39 4.03 -13.21
N THR A 69 3.33 2.72 -13.01
CA THR A 69 2.63 1.76 -13.89
C THR A 69 1.77 0.84 -13.03
N SER A 70 0.51 0.63 -13.40
CA SER A 70 -0.38 -0.32 -12.74
C SER A 70 -0.48 -1.65 -13.48
N SER A 71 -0.97 -2.67 -12.79
CA SER A 71 -1.28 -3.98 -13.38
C SER A 71 -2.33 -3.95 -14.49
N THR A 72 -3.07 -2.84 -14.64
CA THR A 72 -4.07 -2.65 -15.70
C THR A 72 -3.51 -1.88 -16.90
N GLY A 73 -2.19 -1.64 -16.94
CA GLY A 73 -1.53 -0.87 -18.00
C GLY A 73 -1.69 0.65 -17.89
N ARG A 74 -2.32 1.18 -16.83
CA ARG A 74 -2.39 2.63 -16.62
C ARG A 74 -1.05 3.15 -16.15
N THR A 75 -0.68 4.33 -16.62
CA THR A 75 0.57 5.00 -16.27
C THR A 75 0.30 6.39 -15.73
N THR A 76 1.23 6.94 -14.95
CA THR A 76 1.13 8.23 -14.22
C THR A 76 0.32 8.16 -12.92
N ALA A 77 0.65 9.05 -11.98
CA ALA A 77 -0.10 9.25 -10.75
C ALA A 77 -1.55 9.64 -11.03
N GLN A 78 -1.78 10.54 -11.99
CA GLN A 78 -3.12 11.01 -12.32
C GLN A 78 -4.02 9.88 -12.81
N ALA A 79 -3.56 9.05 -13.75
CA ALA A 79 -4.40 7.99 -14.31
C ALA A 79 -4.58 6.80 -13.37
N THR A 80 -3.66 6.60 -12.42
CA THR A 80 -3.74 5.50 -11.45
C THR A 80 -4.45 5.88 -10.16
N TRP A 81 -4.57 7.18 -9.85
CA TRP A 81 -5.22 7.62 -8.61
C TRP A 81 -6.68 7.16 -8.51
N GLY A 82 -7.01 6.57 -7.36
CA GLY A 82 -8.32 6.03 -7.04
C GLY A 82 -8.71 4.79 -7.83
N GLN A 83 -7.94 4.38 -8.84
CA GLN A 83 -8.26 3.20 -9.65
C GLN A 83 -7.89 1.91 -8.91
N PRO A 84 -8.63 0.81 -9.08
CA PRO A 84 -8.21 -0.49 -8.59
C PRO A 84 -7.14 -1.09 -9.50
N ALA A 85 -6.13 -1.73 -8.91
CA ALA A 85 -5.16 -2.57 -9.63
C ALA A 85 -4.51 -3.58 -8.67
N GLY A 86 -4.10 -4.74 -9.18
CA GLY A 86 -3.46 -5.79 -8.38
C GLY A 86 -2.03 -5.45 -7.94
N TRP A 87 -1.40 -4.48 -8.60
CA TRP A 87 -0.13 -3.89 -8.19
C TRP A 87 0.07 -2.53 -8.86
N CYS A 88 0.89 -1.69 -8.25
CA CYS A 88 1.50 -0.52 -8.89
C CYS A 88 3.00 -0.55 -8.66
N ASN A 89 3.74 -0.15 -9.68
CA ASN A 89 5.18 -0.01 -9.68
C ASN A 89 5.54 1.45 -9.92
N TYR A 90 6.35 2.03 -9.03
CA TYR A 90 6.93 3.36 -9.19
C TYR A 90 8.43 3.19 -9.42
N SER A 91 8.91 3.62 -10.59
CA SER A 91 10.30 3.43 -10.97
C SER A 91 10.87 4.64 -11.70
N GLY A 92 12.17 4.82 -11.59
CA GLY A 92 12.92 5.86 -12.29
C GLY A 92 14.36 5.40 -12.51
N THR A 93 15.25 6.36 -12.70
CA THR A 93 16.68 6.10 -12.95
C THR A 93 17.53 6.87 -11.95
N ILE A 94 18.52 6.20 -11.35
CA ILE A 94 19.60 6.81 -10.57
C ILE A 94 20.89 6.31 -11.19
N ASP A 95 21.82 7.21 -11.54
CA ASP A 95 23.12 6.88 -12.12
C ASP A 95 23.03 5.89 -13.30
N SER A 96 22.10 6.13 -14.22
CA SER A 96 21.80 5.28 -15.38
C SER A 96 21.29 3.86 -15.06
N ILE A 97 20.97 3.57 -13.79
CA ILE A 97 20.39 2.30 -13.33
C ILE A 97 18.90 2.50 -13.09
N ARG A 98 18.07 1.65 -13.71
CA ARG A 98 16.63 1.62 -13.45
C ARG A 98 16.40 1.02 -12.06
N VAL A 99 15.72 1.74 -11.18
CA VAL A 99 15.34 1.24 -9.85
C VAL A 99 13.90 1.61 -9.55
N GLY A 100 13.27 0.87 -8.64
CA GLY A 100 11.92 1.18 -8.23
C GLY A 100 11.38 0.30 -7.11
N ALA A 101 10.12 0.55 -6.77
CA ALA A 101 9.36 -0.21 -5.80
C ALA A 101 8.02 -0.61 -6.41
N LYS A 102 7.66 -1.87 -6.27
CA LYS A 102 6.35 -2.42 -6.67
C LYS A 102 5.61 -2.89 -5.42
N ILE A 103 4.44 -2.33 -5.16
CA ILE A 103 3.54 -2.77 -4.08
C ILE A 103 2.53 -3.76 -4.66
N ILE A 104 2.34 -4.89 -3.97
CA ILE A 104 1.43 -5.97 -4.36
C ILE A 104 0.56 -6.31 -3.13
N PRO A 105 -0.70 -5.85 -3.06
CA PRO A 105 -1.63 -6.27 -2.04
C PRO A 105 -1.94 -7.77 -2.17
N ASP A 106 -2.05 -8.47 -1.06
CA ASP A 106 -2.49 -9.86 -1.08
C ASP A 106 -3.96 -9.94 -1.55
N PRO A 107 -4.30 -10.76 -2.57
CA PRO A 107 -5.68 -10.95 -3.01
C PRO A 107 -6.60 -11.53 -1.92
N ALA A 108 -6.04 -12.15 -0.87
CA ALA A 108 -6.79 -12.62 0.30
C ALA A 108 -7.14 -11.51 1.30
N ASN A 109 -6.67 -10.27 1.09
CA ASN A 109 -7.19 -9.13 1.85
C ASN A 109 -8.70 -9.02 1.61
N PHE A 110 -9.42 -8.46 2.58
CA PHE A 110 -10.89 -8.36 2.55
C PHE A 110 -11.46 -7.65 1.31
N ARG A 111 -10.62 -6.90 0.58
CA ARG A 111 -10.93 -6.33 -0.74
C ARG A 111 -9.69 -5.91 -1.52
N PRO A 112 -9.83 -5.76 -2.86
CA PRO A 112 -8.82 -5.09 -3.68
C PRO A 112 -8.54 -3.66 -3.21
N SER A 113 -7.28 -3.23 -3.35
CA SER A 113 -6.88 -1.86 -3.07
C SER A 113 -7.18 -0.93 -4.23
N TRP A 114 -7.52 0.31 -3.89
CA TRP A 114 -7.39 1.46 -4.78
C TRP A 114 -6.07 2.17 -4.51
N TRP A 115 -5.61 2.92 -5.50
CA TRP A 115 -4.26 3.50 -5.45
C TRP A 115 -4.28 4.99 -5.10
N HIS A 116 -3.69 5.36 -3.96
CA HIS A 116 -3.44 6.76 -3.59
C HIS A 116 -2.10 7.22 -4.18
N ASN A 117 -2.03 7.34 -5.50
CA ASN A 117 -0.79 7.68 -6.18
C ASN A 117 -0.63 9.20 -6.33
N ARG A 118 0.60 9.67 -6.15
CA ARG A 118 0.99 11.07 -6.27
C ARG A 118 2.30 11.21 -7.03
N ASP A 119 2.34 12.21 -7.89
CA ASP A 119 3.49 12.55 -8.73
C ASP A 119 4.72 13.01 -7.94
N TYR A 120 4.53 13.39 -6.68
CA TYR A 120 5.57 13.79 -5.73
C TYR A 120 6.15 12.65 -4.86
N GLY A 121 5.89 11.39 -5.25
CA GLY A 121 6.59 10.23 -4.68
C GLY A 121 5.83 9.45 -3.61
N LEU A 122 4.57 9.77 -3.33
CA LEU A 122 3.70 8.93 -2.49
C LEU A 122 2.92 7.95 -3.38
N PHE A 123 2.90 6.67 -3.02
CA PHE A 123 1.94 5.71 -3.59
C PHE A 123 1.53 4.67 -2.54
N VAL A 124 0.22 4.53 -2.34
CA VAL A 124 -0.38 3.71 -1.28
C VAL A 124 -1.38 2.75 -1.89
N ALA A 125 -1.29 1.47 -1.51
CA ALA A 125 -2.34 0.51 -1.72
C ALA A 125 -3.36 0.62 -0.60
N ASN A 126 -4.52 1.22 -0.89
CA ASN A 126 -5.55 1.54 0.09
C ASN A 126 -6.82 0.69 -0.14
N PRO A 127 -7.08 -0.32 0.71
CA PRO A 127 -8.34 -1.05 0.66
C PRO A 127 -9.47 -0.36 1.44
N PHE A 128 -9.24 0.72 2.18
CA PHE A 128 -10.24 1.33 3.06
C PHE A 128 -10.99 2.51 2.44
N GLY A 129 -10.30 3.48 1.84
CA GLY A 129 -10.89 4.74 1.38
C GLY A 129 -11.77 4.60 0.13
N ARG A 130 -12.98 4.06 0.23
CA ARG A 130 -13.88 3.91 -0.93
C ARG A 130 -14.39 5.26 -1.42
N ALA A 131 -14.96 6.06 -0.52
CA ALA A 131 -15.44 7.39 -0.86
C ALA A 131 -14.25 8.33 -1.11
N ALA A 132 -13.21 8.27 -0.29
CA ALA A 132 -11.97 9.03 -0.45
C ALA A 132 -11.32 8.81 -1.83
N MET A 133 -11.39 7.59 -2.37
CA MET A 133 -10.88 7.27 -3.72
C MET A 133 -11.90 7.48 -4.84
N LYS A 134 -13.08 8.02 -4.54
CA LYS A 134 -14.21 8.25 -5.48
C LYS A 134 -14.75 6.96 -6.12
N GLN A 135 -14.82 5.88 -5.33
CA GLN A 135 -15.21 4.53 -5.76
C GLN A 135 -16.54 4.06 -5.14
N GLY A 136 -17.31 4.99 -4.56
CA GLY A 136 -18.67 4.76 -4.07
C GLY A 136 -18.90 5.35 -2.69
N ALA A 137 -19.82 4.73 -1.94
CA ALA A 137 -20.19 5.14 -0.59
C ALA A 137 -19.05 4.97 0.42
N GLU A 138 -19.15 5.69 1.53
CA GLU A 138 -18.20 5.65 2.64
C GLU A 138 -17.99 4.21 3.15
N SER A 139 -16.73 3.83 3.32
CA SER A 139 -16.33 2.52 3.85
C SER A 139 -16.37 2.50 5.37
N ARG A 140 -16.92 1.42 5.93
CA ARG A 140 -16.89 1.12 7.36
C ARG A 140 -16.70 -0.39 7.54
N ILE A 141 -15.58 -0.78 8.11
CA ILE A 141 -15.23 -2.19 8.32
C ILE A 141 -15.20 -2.46 9.82
N GLU A 142 -16.26 -3.06 10.34
CA GLU A 142 -16.39 -3.39 11.75
C GLU A 142 -15.59 -4.66 12.07
N VAL A 143 -14.91 -4.66 13.22
CA VAL A 143 -14.17 -5.82 13.73
C VAL A 143 -14.63 -6.04 15.14
N ARG A 144 -15.13 -7.25 15.42
CA ARG A 144 -15.64 -7.57 16.76
C ARG A 144 -14.51 -7.67 17.75
N LYS A 145 -14.81 -7.38 19.01
CA LYS A 145 -13.87 -7.59 20.12
C LYS A 145 -13.33 -9.02 20.11
N GLY A 146 -12.01 -9.15 20.18
CA GLY A 146 -11.29 -10.44 20.14
C GLY A 146 -11.10 -11.05 18.75
N GLU A 147 -11.77 -10.53 17.71
CA GLU A 147 -11.56 -10.98 16.33
C GLU A 147 -10.25 -10.40 15.76
N SER A 148 -9.57 -11.17 14.89
CA SER A 148 -8.32 -10.73 14.27
C SER A 148 -8.55 -10.31 12.82
N PHE A 149 -8.44 -9.00 12.57
CA PHE A 149 -8.49 -8.45 11.22
C PHE A 149 -7.10 -8.44 10.61
N ARG A 150 -6.92 -9.12 9.46
CA ARG A 150 -5.61 -9.34 8.84
C ARG A 150 -5.47 -8.61 7.52
N LEU A 151 -4.29 -8.06 7.31
CA LEU A 151 -3.86 -7.53 6.01
C LEU A 151 -2.49 -8.05 5.66
N ARG A 152 -2.24 -8.24 4.37
CA ARG A 152 -0.91 -8.56 3.85
C ARG A 152 -0.60 -7.76 2.60
N PHE A 153 0.63 -7.30 2.51
CA PHE A 153 1.19 -6.62 1.35
C PHE A 153 2.60 -7.15 1.10
N ALA A 154 3.02 -7.13 -0.15
CA ALA A 154 4.41 -7.31 -0.55
C ALA A 154 4.94 -6.05 -1.22
N VAL A 155 6.22 -5.78 -1.03
CA VAL A 155 6.99 -4.77 -1.76
C VAL A 155 8.16 -5.47 -2.41
N ILE A 156 8.32 -5.26 -3.70
CA ILE A 156 9.53 -5.64 -4.41
C ILE A 156 10.30 -4.35 -4.67
N LEU A 157 11.42 -4.19 -3.97
CA LEU A 157 12.43 -3.22 -4.36
C LEU A 157 13.28 -3.88 -5.45
N HIS A 158 13.42 -3.23 -6.59
CA HIS A 158 14.15 -3.80 -7.73
C HIS A 158 15.15 -2.81 -8.29
N THR A 159 16.26 -3.37 -8.76
CA THR A 159 17.20 -2.74 -9.67
C THR A 159 17.27 -3.57 -10.94
N GLY A 160 17.44 -2.92 -12.10
CA GLY A 160 17.55 -3.63 -13.37
C GLY A 160 18.45 -2.91 -14.36
N LYS A 161 18.96 -3.68 -15.32
CA LYS A 161 19.60 -3.14 -16.54
C LYS A 161 18.59 -2.70 -17.61
N ASN A 162 17.31 -3.07 -17.51
CA ASN A 162 16.12 -2.54 -18.23
C ASN A 162 14.86 -3.39 -17.87
N PRO A 163 13.62 -2.91 -18.04
CA PRO A 163 12.43 -3.40 -17.32
C PRO A 163 11.81 -4.71 -17.89
N PRO A 164 10.99 -5.43 -17.09
CA PRO A 164 10.18 -6.54 -17.58
C PRO A 164 8.99 -6.00 -18.39
N ASN A 165 9.23 -5.65 -19.64
CA ASN A 165 8.21 -5.71 -20.68
C ASN A 165 8.32 -7.08 -21.36
N ARG A 166 7.71 -8.09 -20.74
CA ARG A 166 7.17 -9.29 -21.40
C ARG A 166 5.95 -9.74 -20.61
#